data_AF-A0A7W9J0U6-F1
#
_entry.id   AF-A0A7W9J0U6-F1
#
_cell.length_a   1.000
_cell.length_b   1.000
_cell.length_c   1.000
_cell.angle_alpha   90.00
_cell.angle_beta   90.00
_cell.angle_gamma   90.00
#
_symmetry.space_group_name_H-M   'P 1'
#
loop_
_entity.id
_entity.type
_entity.pdbx_description
1 polymer ?
#
loop_
_entity_poly.entity_id
_entity_poly.type
_entity_poly.pdbx_seq_one_letter_code
_entity_poly.pdbx_strand_id
1 'polypeptide(L)'
;MNNTMAGDDQQRSEVVELVTRAEASVEVLENTAPNGSWAMTAFSRYRVCELLGVTPYQPYAGDSTDDPAGLFEEAAGLVDQFEVSIEGLSWRLALADALRSAAKDIRMVADAREV
;
A
#
# COMPACT_ATOMS: atom_id res chain seq x y z
N MET A 1 -11.32 29.12 5.95
CA MET A 1 -10.55 28.39 4.92
C MET A 1 -9.61 27.35 5.57
N ASN A 2 -10.07 26.57 6.56
CA ASN A 2 -9.23 25.60 7.29
C ASN A 2 -9.76 24.15 7.29
N ASN A 3 -10.92 23.86 6.69
CA ASN A 3 -11.48 22.51 6.70
C ASN A 3 -10.94 21.61 5.58
N THR A 4 -10.44 22.18 4.48
CA THR A 4 -9.99 21.41 3.32
C THR A 4 -8.64 20.74 3.58
N MET A 5 -7.66 21.47 4.13
CA MET A 5 -6.34 20.90 4.47
C MET A 5 -6.41 19.78 5.51
N ALA A 6 -7.31 19.89 6.50
CA ALA A 6 -7.48 18.85 7.51
C ALA A 6 -8.11 17.56 6.95
N GLY A 7 -8.93 17.67 5.90
CA GLY A 7 -9.51 16.51 5.20
C GLY A 7 -8.48 15.79 4.34
N ASP A 8 -7.66 16.54 3.62
CA ASP A 8 -6.59 15.99 2.76
C ASP A 8 -5.53 15.25 3.58
N ASP A 9 -5.13 15.82 4.73
CA ASP A 9 -4.17 15.20 5.64
C ASP A 9 -4.73 13.91 6.27
N GLN A 10 -6.04 13.89 6.58
CA GLN A 10 -6.72 12.71 7.12
C GLN A 10 -6.80 11.58 6.09
N GLN A 11 -7.23 11.88 4.85
CA GLN A 11 -7.30 10.91 3.77
C GLN A 11 -5.94 10.30 3.44
N ARG A 12 -4.89 11.14 3.43
CA ARG A 12 -3.52 10.66 3.23
C ARG A 12 -3.05 9.78 4.40
N SER A 13 -3.41 10.14 5.63
CA SER A 13 -3.10 9.33 6.82
C SER A 13 -3.74 7.95 6.74
N GLU A 14 -4.98 7.84 6.28
CA GLU A 14 -5.69 6.57 6.12
C GLU A 14 -5.00 5.67 5.08
N VAL A 15 -4.59 6.23 3.94
CA VAL A 15 -3.83 5.48 2.93
C VAL A 15 -2.49 4.99 3.48
N VAL A 16 -1.77 5.83 4.23
CA VAL A 16 -0.51 5.45 4.88
C VAL A 16 -0.72 4.33 5.89
N GLU A 17 -1.78 4.38 6.67
CA GLU A 17 -2.12 3.32 7.63
C GLU A 17 -2.39 1.98 6.94
N LEU A 18 -3.19 1.98 5.88
CA LEU A 18 -3.47 0.77 5.09
C LEU A 18 -2.19 0.17 4.48
N VAL A 19 -1.32 1.01 3.90
CA VAL A 19 -0.04 0.55 3.36
C VAL A 19 0.87 0.01 4.45
N THR A 20 0.95 0.68 5.61
CA THR A 20 1.78 0.22 6.74
C THR A 20 1.29 -1.14 7.26
N ARG A 21 -0.02 -1.36 7.34
CA ARG A 21 -0.63 -2.65 7.68
C ARG A 21 -0.30 -3.74 6.67
N ALA A 22 -0.37 -3.41 5.38
CA ALA A 22 -0.04 -4.34 4.31
C ALA A 22 1.44 -4.75 4.36
N GLU A 23 2.34 -3.78 4.58
CA GLU A 23 3.77 -4.03 4.75
C GLU A 23 4.06 -4.96 5.93
N ALA A 24 3.44 -4.72 7.09
CA ALA A 24 3.58 -5.58 8.26
C ALA A 24 3.07 -7.01 8.01
N SER A 25 1.98 -7.16 7.26
CA SER A 25 1.44 -8.47 6.90
C SER A 25 2.37 -9.21 5.94
N VAL A 26 2.94 -8.52 4.96
CA VAL A 26 3.96 -9.10 4.06
C VAL A 26 5.22 -9.48 4.81
N GLU A 27 5.66 -8.71 5.81
CA GLU A 27 6.82 -9.05 6.65
C GLU A 27 6.62 -10.37 7.41
N VAL A 28 5.43 -10.58 7.97
CA VAL A 28 5.07 -11.87 8.60
C VAL A 28 5.10 -13.01 7.58
N LEU A 29 4.56 -12.78 6.39
CA LEU A 29 4.55 -13.76 5.31
C LEU A 29 5.96 -14.09 4.79
N GLU A 30 6.86 -13.09 4.71
CA GLU A 30 8.28 -13.25 4.38
C GLU A 30 9.01 -14.08 5.45
N ASN A 31 8.78 -13.79 6.72
CA ASN A 31 9.41 -14.52 7.83
C ASN A 31 8.92 -15.97 7.97
N THR A 32 7.70 -16.26 7.50
CA THR A 32 7.11 -17.61 7.57
C THR A 32 7.29 -18.43 6.29
N ALA A 33 7.71 -17.81 5.18
CA ALA A 33 7.92 -18.47 3.89
C ALA A 33 9.40 -18.41 3.45
N PRO A 34 10.20 -19.48 3.67
CA PRO A 34 11.65 -19.45 3.51
C PRO A 34 12.13 -19.45 2.04
N ASN A 35 11.24 -19.51 1.06
CA ASN A 35 11.59 -19.63 -0.36
C ASN A 35 11.78 -18.28 -1.07
N GLY A 36 11.58 -17.15 -0.37
CA GLY A 36 11.78 -15.81 -0.89
C GLY A 36 10.74 -15.35 -1.92
N SER A 37 9.62 -16.08 -2.09
CA SER A 37 8.60 -15.71 -3.09
C SER A 37 8.03 -14.31 -2.86
N TRP A 38 7.89 -13.88 -1.61
CA TRP A 38 7.39 -12.55 -1.27
C TRP A 38 8.36 -11.41 -1.59
N ALA A 39 9.66 -11.69 -1.67
CA ALA A 39 10.65 -10.71 -2.10
C ALA A 39 10.41 -10.24 -3.55
N MET A 40 9.69 -11.03 -4.37
CA MET A 40 9.29 -10.63 -5.73
C MET A 40 8.30 -9.45 -5.72
N THR A 41 7.60 -9.22 -4.61
CA THR A 41 6.66 -8.08 -4.46
C THR A 41 7.36 -6.79 -4.00
N ALA A 42 8.62 -6.87 -3.55
CA ALA A 42 9.29 -5.75 -2.88
C ALA A 42 9.43 -4.51 -3.77
N PHE A 43 9.60 -4.68 -5.09
CA PHE A 43 9.75 -3.55 -6.01
C PHE A 43 8.47 -2.72 -6.15
N SER A 44 7.32 -3.37 -6.36
CA SER A 44 6.03 -2.68 -6.50
C SER A 44 5.60 -2.05 -5.18
N ARG A 45 5.84 -2.73 -4.05
CA ARG A 45 5.63 -2.17 -2.71
C ARG A 45 6.51 -0.95 -2.42
N TYR A 46 7.81 -1.04 -2.72
CA TYR A 46 8.73 0.09 -2.53
C TYR A 46 8.30 1.33 -3.33
N ARG A 47 7.78 1.14 -4.56
CA ARG A 47 7.27 2.24 -5.37
C ARG A 47 6.11 2.98 -4.69
N VAL A 48 5.22 2.26 -4.01
CA VAL A 48 4.14 2.87 -3.21
C VAL A 48 4.72 3.67 -2.06
N CYS A 49 5.66 3.09 -1.30
CA CYS A 49 6.31 3.76 -0.17
C CYS A 49 6.98 5.08 -0.57
N GLU A 50 7.70 5.08 -1.69
CA GLU A 50 8.33 6.28 -2.28
C GLU A 50 7.29 7.36 -2.63
N LEU A 51 6.16 6.99 -3.23
CA LEU A 51 5.11 7.94 -3.61
C LEU A 51 4.37 8.52 -2.41
N LEU A 52 4.28 7.78 -1.30
CA LEU A 52 3.68 8.24 -0.05
C LEU A 52 4.68 8.99 0.86
N GLY A 53 5.98 8.81 0.64
CA GLY A 53 7.04 9.35 1.49
C GLY A 53 7.17 8.59 2.81
N VAL A 54 6.91 7.28 2.81
CA VAL A 54 7.00 6.40 3.98
C VAL A 54 8.14 5.39 3.81
N THR A 55 8.68 4.90 4.92
CA THR A 55 9.70 3.84 4.89
C THR A 55 9.02 2.47 4.85
N PRO A 56 9.47 1.51 4.02
CA PRO A 56 9.01 0.12 4.11
C PRO A 56 9.28 -0.47 5.50
N TYR A 57 8.49 -1.48 5.89
CA TYR A 57 8.66 -2.19 7.17
C TYR A 57 8.72 -1.28 8.41
N GLN A 58 7.94 -0.20 8.44
CA GLN A 58 7.81 0.58 9.66
C GLN A 58 7.23 -0.29 10.78
N PRO A 59 7.65 -0.09 12.04
CA PRO A 59 7.07 -0.80 13.16
C PRO A 59 5.55 -0.62 13.20
N TYR A 60 4.81 -1.71 13.04
CA TYR A 60 3.37 -1.73 13.16
C TYR A 60 2.96 -2.38 14.48
N ALA A 61 2.16 -1.67 15.28
CA ALA A 61 1.76 -2.11 16.63
C ALA A 61 0.45 -2.90 16.66
N GLY A 62 -0.22 -3.09 15.52
CA GLY A 62 -1.50 -3.81 15.40
C GLY A 62 -1.35 -5.26 14.92
N ASP A 63 -2.48 -5.90 14.63
CA ASP A 63 -2.53 -7.27 14.09
C ASP A 63 -2.02 -7.28 12.64
N SER A 64 -1.15 -8.24 12.31
CA SER A 64 -0.38 -8.30 11.05
C SER A 64 -0.76 -9.51 10.20
N THR A 65 -2.01 -9.96 10.33
CA THR A 65 -2.56 -11.14 9.63
C THR A 65 -3.63 -10.79 8.61
N ASP A 66 -3.74 -9.51 8.24
CA ASP A 66 -4.66 -9.04 7.21
C ASP A 66 -4.30 -9.58 5.82
N ASP A 67 -5.25 -9.50 4.87
CA ASP A 67 -4.96 -9.70 3.44
C ASP A 67 -4.22 -8.46 2.89
N PRO A 68 -2.90 -8.55 2.62
CA PRO A 68 -2.14 -7.41 2.14
C PRO A 68 -2.60 -6.92 0.76
N ALA A 69 -3.09 -7.81 -0.12
CA ALA A 69 -3.59 -7.39 -1.43
C ALA A 69 -4.87 -6.56 -1.27
N GLY A 70 -5.79 -7.02 -0.42
CA GLY A 70 -7.01 -6.29 -0.10
C GLY A 70 -6.75 -4.89 0.45
N LEU A 71 -5.76 -4.74 1.35
CA LEU A 71 -5.37 -3.44 1.89
C LEU A 71 -4.83 -2.48 0.83
N PHE A 72 -4.01 -2.97 -0.11
CA PHE A 72 -3.53 -2.15 -1.24
C PHE A 72 -4.66 -1.75 -2.20
N GLU A 73 -5.65 -2.60 -2.42
CA GLU A 73 -6.84 -2.28 -3.22
C GLU A 73 -7.74 -1.24 -2.56
N GLU A 74 -7.97 -1.37 -1.25
CA GLU A 74 -8.71 -0.40 -0.46
C GLU A 74 -8.02 0.97 -0.51
N ALA A 75 -6.70 1.00 -0.31
CA ALA A 75 -5.90 2.22 -0.43
C ALA A 75 -6.03 2.84 -1.83
N ALA A 76 -6.02 2.03 -2.91
CA ALA A 76 -6.21 2.55 -4.26
C ALA A 76 -7.60 3.18 -4.44
N GLY A 77 -8.64 2.57 -3.86
CA GLY A 77 -10.00 3.11 -3.86
C GLY A 77 -10.14 4.42 -3.09
N LEU A 78 -9.39 4.63 -2.01
CA LEU A 78 -9.32 5.92 -1.31
C LEU A 78 -8.61 6.98 -2.16
N VAL A 79 -7.46 6.64 -2.77
CA VAL A 79 -6.69 7.57 -3.63
C VAL A 79 -7.49 8.01 -4.86
N ASP A 80 -8.35 7.16 -5.40
CA ASP A 80 -9.25 7.54 -6.50
C ASP A 80 -10.20 8.67 -6.11
N GLN A 81 -10.55 8.79 -4.82
CA GLN A 81 -11.46 9.79 -4.29
C GLN A 81 -10.76 11.09 -3.88
N PHE A 82 -9.43 11.17 -3.95
CA PHE A 82 -8.70 12.38 -3.58
C PHE A 82 -9.02 13.53 -4.54
N GLU A 83 -9.53 14.64 -4.00
CA GLU A 83 -9.69 15.89 -4.72
C GLU A 83 -8.36 16.63 -4.77
N VAL A 84 -7.64 16.52 -5.89
CA VAL A 84 -6.33 17.16 -6.08
C VAL A 84 -6.40 18.27 -7.13
N SER A 85 -5.50 19.24 -7.00
CA SER A 85 -5.28 20.22 -8.08
C SER A 85 -4.73 19.55 -9.34
N ILE A 86 -4.71 20.28 -10.46
CA ILE A 86 -4.16 19.76 -11.71
C ILE A 86 -2.68 19.36 -11.58
N GLU A 87 -1.92 20.06 -10.73
CA GLU A 87 -0.53 19.75 -10.42
C GLU A 87 -0.38 18.43 -9.64
N GLY A 88 -1.34 18.12 -8.75
CA GLY A 88 -1.37 16.88 -7.97
C GLY A 88 -1.93 15.67 -8.71
N LEU A 89 -2.56 15.88 -9.89
CA LEU A 89 -3.22 14.81 -10.65
C LEU A 89 -2.24 13.70 -11.08
N SER A 90 -1.04 14.07 -11.51
CA SER A 90 -0.03 13.10 -11.95
C SER A 90 0.42 12.19 -10.81
N TRP A 91 0.63 12.75 -9.62
CA TRP A 91 0.96 12.01 -8.41
C TRP A 91 -0.17 11.07 -8.00
N ARG A 92 -1.41 11.55 -7.96
CA ARG A 92 -2.59 10.74 -7.59
C ARG A 92 -2.74 9.53 -8.52
N LEU A 93 -2.62 9.74 -9.84
CA LEU A 93 -2.68 8.66 -10.82
C LEU A 93 -1.53 7.66 -10.67
N ALA A 94 -0.31 8.15 -10.46
CA ALA A 94 0.86 7.28 -10.25
C ALA A 94 0.74 6.45 -8.96
N LEU A 95 0.20 7.04 -7.89
CA LEU A 95 -0.03 6.34 -6.63
C LEU A 95 -1.12 5.28 -6.78
N ALA A 96 -2.25 5.61 -7.39
CA ALA A 96 -3.33 4.64 -7.61
C ALA A 96 -2.89 3.47 -8.50
N ASP A 97 -2.06 3.72 -9.52
CA ASP A 97 -1.49 2.66 -10.37
C ASP A 97 -0.47 1.78 -9.62
N ALA A 98 0.40 2.40 -8.82
CA ALA A 98 1.38 1.69 -8.00
C ALA A 98 0.69 0.78 -6.96
N LEU A 99 -0.36 1.27 -6.29
CA LEU A 99 -1.15 0.52 -5.33
C LEU A 99 -1.80 -0.72 -5.97
N ARG A 100 -2.45 -0.56 -7.13
CA ARG A 100 -3.05 -1.69 -7.86
C ARG A 100 -2.01 -2.68 -8.38
N SER A 101 -0.84 -2.19 -8.80
CA SER A 101 0.26 -3.04 -9.25
C SER A 101 0.81 -3.88 -8.09
N ALA A 102 1.02 -3.27 -6.91
CA ALA A 102 1.43 -3.99 -5.71
C ALA A 102 0.40 -5.06 -5.30
N ALA A 103 -0.89 -4.71 -5.27
CA ALA A 103 -1.95 -5.69 -4.98
C ALA A 103 -1.94 -6.87 -5.95
N LYS A 104 -1.74 -6.60 -7.25
CA LYS A 104 -1.69 -7.64 -8.29
C LYS A 104 -0.48 -8.57 -8.11
N ASP A 105 0.70 -8.02 -7.83
CA ASP A 105 1.91 -8.82 -7.61
C ASP A 105 1.78 -9.70 -6.36
N ILE A 106 1.20 -9.15 -5.30
CA ILE A 106 0.91 -9.87 -4.05
C ILE A 106 -0.06 -11.03 -4.32
N ARG A 107 -1.17 -10.79 -5.04
CA ARG A 107 -2.10 -11.88 -5.43
C ARG A 107 -1.41 -12.94 -6.26
N MET A 108 -0.60 -12.56 -7.23
CA MET A 108 0.13 -13.51 -8.06
C MET A 108 1.03 -14.43 -7.23
N VAL A 109 1.72 -13.88 -6.23
CA VAL A 109 2.55 -14.66 -5.31
C VAL A 109 1.71 -15.54 -4.38
N ALA A 110 0.60 -15.02 -3.86
CA ALA A 110 -0.32 -15.77 -3.01
C ALA A 110 -0.92 -16.97 -3.76
N ASP A 111 -1.52 -16.73 -4.93
CA ASP A 111 -2.13 -17.74 -5.79
C ASP A 111 -1.13 -18.84 -6.16
N ALA A 112 0.13 -18.47 -6.49
CA ALA A 112 1.17 -19.44 -6.81
C ALA A 112 1.58 -20.34 -5.64
N ARG A 113 1.28 -19.97 -4.38
CA ARG A 113 1.53 -20.78 -3.18
C ARG A 113 0.38 -21.68 -2.80
N GLU A 114 -0.84 -21.38 -3.23
CA GLU A 114 -2.04 -22.20 -2.95
C GLU A 114 -2.19 -23.41 -3.89
N VAL A 115 -1.34 -23.51 -4.92
CA VAL A 115 -1.29 -24.60 -5.92
C VAL A 115 -0.44 -25.77 -5.46
#